data_AF-A0A2V1B436-F1
#
_entry.id   AF-A0A2V1B436-F1
#
_cell.length_a   1.000
_cell.length_b   1.000
_cell.length_c   1.000
_cell.angle_alpha   90.00
_cell.angle_beta   90.00
_cell.angle_gamma   90.00
#
_symmetry.space_group_name_H-M   'P 1'
#
loop_
_entity.id
_entity.type
_entity.pdbx_description
1 polymer ?
#
loop_
_entity_poly.entity_id
_entity_poly.type
_entity_poly.pdbx_seq_one_letter_code
_entity_poly.pdbx_strand_id
1 'polypeptide(L)'
;MAEEHDTLNMKDKAQERVPSELWNQIRSYLPIFPRSVLDSALGCSENHHLRIWHSIFKNEDFLDEATKNGVNPVLIGYDLNKQFHSKNDETNPKTSYLVLVLAIDGHGGRWNTAWETDSAGHLLYDTLQPHESTGVPREYFFPKSGIILNLESVGSQFHTSVHQPRRLVSRRRNQGLYSAYLYWKDPEFKLRTIGPEDVKGIGKGSTKKNVSRIVALSWVHLPSNKPRQHYFAVPGMVEFQTDPMNNGERGHSFRVTGWKWKESWSIWGPNGYITNRKKKGSK
;
A
#
# COMPACT_ATOMS: atom_id res chain seq x y z
N MET A 1 14.55 -13.44 44.61
CA MET A 1 14.93 -13.23 43.20
C MET A 1 14.77 -14.56 42.46
N ALA A 2 13.56 -14.82 41.96
CA ALA A 2 13.22 -15.89 41.00
C ALA A 2 11.71 -15.82 40.65
N GLU A 3 11.18 -14.64 40.28
CA GLU A 3 9.74 -14.44 40.00
C GLU A 3 9.44 -13.90 38.59
N GLU A 4 10.37 -14.06 37.64
CA GLU A 4 10.20 -13.53 36.27
C GLU A 4 10.25 -14.58 35.14
N HIS A 5 10.15 -15.88 35.47
CA HIS A 5 10.20 -16.94 34.45
C HIS A 5 8.93 -17.78 34.25
N ASP A 6 7.87 -17.61 35.04
CA ASP A 6 6.67 -18.45 34.92
C ASP A 6 5.48 -17.82 34.17
N THR A 7 5.52 -16.53 33.85
CA THR A 7 4.44 -15.88 33.08
C THR A 7 4.54 -16.08 31.56
N LEU A 8 5.70 -16.50 31.04
CA LEU A 8 5.88 -16.78 29.62
C LEU A 8 5.36 -18.17 29.20
N ASN A 9 5.24 -19.11 30.14
CA ASN A 9 4.90 -20.51 29.84
C ASN A 9 3.39 -20.84 29.95
N MET A 10 2.56 -19.86 30.32
CA MET A 10 1.10 -20.02 30.40
C MET A 10 0.36 -19.58 29.12
N LYS A 11 0.97 -18.76 28.25
CA LYS A 11 0.34 -18.34 26.99
C LYS A 11 0.26 -19.48 25.97
N ASP A 12 1.20 -20.42 26.00
CA ASP A 12 1.27 -21.54 25.05
C ASP A 12 0.43 -22.76 25.46
N LYS A 13 -0.25 -22.74 26.63
CA LYS A 13 -1.10 -23.84 27.10
C LYS A 13 -2.59 -23.52 27.21
N ALA A 14 -2.99 -22.27 26.99
CA ALA A 14 -4.40 -21.86 27.05
C ALA A 14 -5.15 -22.11 25.72
N GLN A 15 -4.44 -22.37 24.63
CA GLN A 15 -5.04 -22.51 23.29
C GLN A 15 -5.66 -23.89 22.99
N GLU A 16 -5.54 -24.85 23.92
CA GLU A 16 -5.96 -26.25 23.69
C GLU A 16 -7.23 -26.70 24.43
N ARG A 17 -7.99 -25.83 25.11
CA ARG A 17 -9.15 -26.28 25.91
C ARG A 17 -10.39 -25.41 25.84
N VAL A 18 -10.85 -25.08 24.63
CA VAL A 18 -12.22 -24.58 24.46
C VAL A 18 -12.95 -25.49 23.45
N PRO A 19 -13.89 -26.33 23.91
CA PRO A 19 -14.71 -27.15 23.04
C PRO A 19 -15.42 -26.32 21.97
N SER A 20 -15.58 -26.89 20.78
CA SER A 20 -16.22 -26.26 19.62
C SER A 20 -17.60 -25.69 19.92
N GLU A 21 -18.33 -26.33 20.84
CA GLU A 21 -19.67 -25.94 21.26
C GLU A 21 -19.66 -24.61 22.04
N LEU A 22 -18.64 -24.41 22.89
CA LEU A 22 -18.46 -23.19 23.67
C LEU A 22 -18.07 -22.00 22.77
N TRP A 23 -17.26 -22.25 21.73
CA TRP A 23 -16.96 -21.26 20.70
C TRP A 23 -18.18 -20.86 19.87
N ASN A 24 -19.05 -21.82 19.55
CA ASN A 24 -20.29 -21.55 18.83
C ASN A 24 -21.31 -20.78 19.70
N GLN A 25 -21.34 -21.06 21.01
CA GLN A 25 -22.11 -20.27 21.98
C GLN A 25 -21.57 -18.84 22.07
N ILE A 26 -20.26 -18.65 22.24
CA ILE A 26 -19.62 -17.32 22.25
C ILE A 26 -19.95 -16.55 20.96
N ARG A 27 -19.84 -17.19 19.78
CA ARG A 27 -20.24 -16.59 18.49
C ARG A 27 -21.71 -16.15 18.45
N SER A 28 -22.61 -16.86 19.12
CA SER A 28 -24.04 -16.51 19.19
C SER A 28 -24.32 -15.27 20.05
N TYR A 29 -23.45 -14.95 21.02
CA TYR A 29 -23.57 -13.77 21.90
C TYR A 29 -22.82 -12.53 21.40
N LEU A 30 -21.99 -12.67 20.36
CA LEU A 30 -21.13 -11.60 19.82
C LEU A 30 -21.71 -10.64 18.74
N PRO A 31 -23.02 -10.56 18.39
CA PRO A 31 -23.51 -9.56 17.43
C PRO A 31 -23.24 -8.09 17.80
N ILE A 32 -22.72 -7.83 19.01
CA ILE A 32 -22.57 -6.50 19.61
C ILE A 32 -21.22 -5.85 19.29
N PHE A 33 -20.19 -6.61 18.88
CA PHE A 33 -18.86 -6.05 18.61
C PHE A 33 -18.62 -5.74 17.12
N PRO A 34 -17.95 -4.63 16.78
CA PRO A 34 -17.49 -4.38 15.42
C PRO A 34 -16.61 -5.55 14.95
N ARG A 35 -16.89 -6.12 13.77
CA ARG A 35 -16.15 -7.26 13.20
C ARG A 35 -14.62 -7.10 13.26
N SER A 36 -14.12 -5.88 13.11
CA SER A 36 -12.68 -5.56 13.20
C SER A 36 -12.05 -5.90 14.55
N VAL A 37 -12.82 -5.83 15.65
CA VAL A 37 -12.36 -6.18 17.01
C VAL A 37 -12.32 -7.70 17.17
N LEU A 38 -13.30 -8.38 16.58
CA LEU A 38 -13.40 -9.83 16.62
C LEU A 38 -12.32 -10.52 15.76
N ASP A 39 -12.06 -9.99 14.56
CA ASP A 39 -11.03 -10.51 13.65
C ASP A 39 -9.61 -10.34 14.21
N SER A 40 -9.40 -9.28 15.02
CA SER A 40 -8.15 -9.02 15.74
C SER A 40 -7.97 -9.93 16.97
N ALA A 41 -9.06 -10.34 17.64
CA ALA A 41 -9.02 -11.23 18.80
C ALA A 41 -8.89 -12.71 18.42
N LEU A 42 -9.27 -13.09 17.20
CA LEU A 42 -9.26 -14.47 16.70
C LEU A 42 -8.03 -14.82 15.84
N GLY A 43 -7.04 -13.93 15.71
CA GLY A 43 -5.86 -14.17 14.85
C GLY A 43 -6.18 -14.22 13.34
N CYS A 44 -7.38 -13.82 12.93
CA CYS A 44 -7.79 -13.80 11.52
C CYS A 44 -7.11 -12.67 10.74
N SER A 45 -6.79 -11.54 11.39
CA SER A 45 -6.15 -10.39 10.75
C SER A 45 -4.71 -10.66 10.33
N GLU A 46 -3.92 -11.34 11.17
CA GLU A 46 -2.55 -11.74 10.87
C GLU A 46 -2.51 -12.72 9.70
N ASN A 47 -3.39 -13.73 9.71
CA ASN A 47 -3.51 -14.68 8.61
C ASN A 47 -3.88 -14.02 7.28
N HIS A 48 -4.80 -13.04 7.27
CA HIS A 48 -5.13 -12.31 6.04
C HIS A 48 -3.99 -11.39 5.57
N HIS A 49 -3.29 -10.76 6.52
CA HIS A 49 -2.15 -9.89 6.23
C HIS A 49 -1.02 -10.68 5.56
N LEU A 50 -0.54 -11.75 6.20
CA LEU A 50 0.54 -12.59 5.68
C LEU A 50 0.16 -13.28 4.38
N ARG A 51 -1.10 -13.74 4.24
CA ARG A 51 -1.59 -14.36 3.00
C ARG A 51 -1.41 -13.47 1.77
N ILE A 52 -1.63 -12.16 1.87
CA ILE A 52 -1.42 -11.24 0.73
C ILE A 52 0.06 -11.17 0.38
N TRP A 53 0.95 -11.06 1.37
CA TRP A 53 2.39 -11.03 1.12
C TRP A 53 2.89 -12.35 0.51
N HIS A 54 2.47 -13.49 1.05
CA HIS A 54 2.83 -14.82 0.52
C HIS A 54 2.21 -15.13 -0.85
N SER A 55 1.17 -14.38 -1.25
CA SER A 55 0.59 -14.46 -2.60
C SER A 55 1.44 -13.78 -3.68
N ILE A 56 2.45 -13.00 -3.25
CA ILE A 56 3.40 -12.27 -4.10
C ILE A 56 4.82 -12.83 -3.92
N PHE A 57 5.21 -13.13 -2.68
CA PHE A 57 6.55 -13.60 -2.32
C PHE A 57 6.53 -15.06 -1.88
N LYS A 58 7.52 -15.85 -2.32
CA LYS A 58 7.67 -17.26 -1.96
C LYS A 58 8.29 -17.45 -0.57
N ASN A 59 9.03 -16.46 -0.10
CA ASN A 59 9.62 -16.37 1.24
C ASN A 59 9.76 -14.89 1.65
N GLU A 60 10.26 -14.63 2.86
CA GLU A 60 10.29 -13.28 3.44
C GLU A 60 11.64 -12.58 3.29
N ASP A 61 12.63 -13.22 2.65
CA ASP A 61 14.04 -12.81 2.67
C ASP A 61 14.23 -11.37 2.20
N PHE A 62 13.61 -10.99 1.07
CA PHE A 62 13.66 -9.63 0.54
C PHE A 62 13.00 -8.62 1.48
N LEU A 63 11.84 -8.96 2.02
CA LEU A 63 11.03 -8.06 2.85
C LEU A 63 11.73 -7.78 4.19
N ASP A 64 12.36 -8.81 4.76
CA ASP A 64 13.12 -8.72 6.00
C ASP A 64 14.44 -7.99 5.80
N GLU A 65 15.13 -8.26 4.70
CA GLU A 65 16.36 -7.57 4.38
C GLU A 65 16.12 -6.07 4.09
N ALA A 66 15.03 -5.73 3.38
CA ALA A 66 14.61 -4.34 3.20
C ALA A 66 14.41 -3.65 4.56
N THR A 67 13.68 -4.31 5.47
CA THR A 67 13.35 -3.76 6.79
C THR A 67 14.60 -3.55 7.64
N LYS A 68 15.54 -4.50 7.64
CA LYS A 68 16.85 -4.35 8.32
C LYS A 68 17.63 -3.14 7.81
N ASN A 69 17.48 -2.80 6.53
CA ASN A 69 18.11 -1.65 5.90
C ASN A 69 17.30 -0.34 6.04
N GLY A 70 16.27 -0.31 6.91
CA GLY A 70 15.45 0.88 7.17
C GLY A 70 14.45 1.21 6.05
N VAL A 71 14.22 0.25 5.16
CA VAL A 71 13.27 0.33 4.05
C VAL A 71 12.04 -0.51 4.40
N ASN A 72 10.87 0.09 4.29
CA ASN A 72 9.60 -0.48 4.69
C ASN A 72 8.76 -0.80 3.44
N PRO A 73 8.62 -2.08 3.06
CA PRO A 73 7.75 -2.47 1.98
C PRO A 73 6.29 -2.16 2.32
N VAL A 74 5.60 -1.49 1.39
CA VAL A 74 4.18 -1.13 1.51
C VAL A 74 3.47 -1.50 0.21
N LEU A 75 2.45 -2.35 0.29
CA LEU A 75 1.54 -2.57 -0.83
C LEU A 75 0.48 -1.48 -0.82
N ILE A 76 0.19 -0.91 -1.99
CA ILE A 76 -0.78 0.17 -2.15
C ILE A 76 -1.73 -0.14 -3.31
N GLY A 77 -3.02 0.06 -3.05
CA GLY A 77 -4.07 -0.05 -4.06
C GLY A 77 -5.44 -0.31 -3.44
N TYR A 78 -6.48 0.26 -4.04
CA TYR A 78 -7.86 0.04 -3.59
C TYR A 78 -8.26 -1.44 -3.53
N ASP A 79 -7.74 -2.25 -4.47
CA ASP A 79 -8.06 -3.67 -4.58
C ASP A 79 -7.50 -4.52 -3.42
N LEU A 80 -6.65 -3.97 -2.56
CA LEU A 80 -6.28 -4.62 -1.29
C LEU A 80 -7.49 -4.95 -0.43
N ASN A 81 -8.54 -4.11 -0.44
CA ASN A 81 -9.77 -4.40 0.28
C ASN A 81 -10.42 -5.71 -0.19
N LYS A 82 -10.31 -6.01 -1.49
CA LYS A 82 -10.82 -7.26 -2.04
C LYS A 82 -9.95 -8.42 -1.55
N GLN A 83 -8.63 -8.32 -1.68
CA GLN A 83 -7.69 -9.38 -1.30
C GLN A 83 -7.70 -9.69 0.20
N PHE A 84 -7.79 -8.65 1.04
CA PHE A 84 -7.75 -8.77 2.50
C PHE A 84 -9.04 -9.36 3.07
N HIS A 85 -10.19 -9.06 2.46
CA HIS A 85 -11.48 -9.54 2.92
C HIS A 85 -12.04 -10.72 2.09
N SER A 86 -11.34 -11.14 1.03
CA SER A 86 -11.78 -12.30 0.24
C SER A 86 -11.72 -13.54 1.10
N LYS A 87 -12.85 -14.24 1.17
CA LYS A 87 -12.85 -15.67 1.49
C LYS A 87 -12.33 -16.43 0.26
N ASN A 88 -11.87 -17.65 0.42
CA ASN A 88 -11.31 -18.51 -0.63
C ASN A 88 -12.37 -18.90 -1.69
N ASP A 89 -13.08 -17.94 -2.28
CA ASP A 89 -14.02 -18.18 -3.36
C ASP A 89 -13.19 -18.38 -4.64
N GLU A 90 -12.93 -19.65 -4.94
CA GLU A 90 -12.25 -20.14 -6.15
C GLU A 90 -13.00 -19.75 -7.45
N THR A 91 -14.23 -19.25 -7.33
CA THR A 91 -15.05 -18.81 -8.46
C THR A 91 -14.72 -17.37 -8.85
N ASN A 92 -13.74 -17.24 -9.75
CA ASN A 92 -13.25 -16.01 -10.40
C ASN A 92 -12.44 -15.04 -9.52
N PRO A 93 -11.11 -15.21 -9.41
CA PRO A 93 -10.26 -14.18 -8.82
C PRO A 93 -10.32 -12.93 -9.70
N LYS A 94 -11.09 -11.93 -9.26
CA LYS A 94 -11.08 -10.60 -9.90
C LYS A 94 -9.66 -10.05 -9.81
N THR A 95 -9.07 -9.78 -10.96
CA THR A 95 -7.72 -9.26 -11.05
C THR A 95 -7.57 -8.00 -10.19
N SER A 96 -6.58 -8.01 -9.29
CA SER A 96 -6.31 -6.93 -8.35
C SER A 96 -5.06 -6.17 -8.77
N TYR A 97 -5.11 -4.83 -8.79
CA TYR A 97 -3.95 -4.03 -9.17
C TYR A 97 -3.32 -3.35 -7.96
N LEU A 98 -2.06 -3.70 -7.69
CA LEU A 98 -1.28 -3.24 -6.54
C LEU A 98 0.03 -2.60 -7.02
N VAL A 99 0.59 -1.72 -6.19
CA VAL A 99 1.95 -1.20 -6.34
C VAL A 99 2.74 -1.52 -5.07
N LEU A 100 3.97 -2.00 -5.23
CA LEU A 100 4.92 -2.10 -4.12
C LEU A 100 5.70 -0.79 -4.02
N VAL A 101 5.60 -0.13 -2.87
CA VAL A 101 6.40 1.06 -2.54
C VAL A 101 7.38 0.69 -1.44
N LEU A 102 8.63 1.11 -1.61
CA LEU A 102 9.68 0.97 -0.61
C LEU A 102 9.80 2.28 0.18
N ALA A 103 9.03 2.37 1.26
CA ALA A 103 8.96 3.58 2.07
C ALA A 103 10.14 3.65 3.06
N ILE A 104 10.83 4.77 3.14
CA ILE A 104 11.95 4.93 4.09
C ILE A 104 11.40 5.36 5.45
N ASP A 105 12.04 5.01 6.57
CA ASP A 105 11.66 5.58 7.86
C ASP A 105 12.56 6.76 8.23
N GLY A 106 11.98 7.95 8.44
CA GLY A 106 12.76 9.16 8.56
C GLY A 106 13.06 9.54 10.01
N HIS A 107 14.28 9.29 10.50
CA HIS A 107 15.05 10.17 11.38
C HIS A 107 16.51 9.67 11.43
N GLY A 108 17.40 10.24 10.63
CA GLY A 108 18.85 10.01 10.75
C GLY A 108 19.39 8.64 10.31
N GLY A 109 18.56 7.71 9.83
CA GLY A 109 19.03 6.52 9.13
C GLY A 109 19.51 6.91 7.75
N ARG A 110 20.83 6.90 7.53
CA ARG A 110 21.44 7.19 6.22
C ARG A 110 20.72 6.37 5.16
N TRP A 111 20.30 7.02 4.08
CA TRP A 111 20.01 6.33 2.82
C TRP A 111 21.21 5.42 2.54
N ASN A 112 21.02 4.12 2.73
CA ASN A 112 22.06 3.19 2.36
C ASN A 112 21.95 3.06 0.84
N THR A 113 22.73 3.85 0.11
CA THR A 113 22.89 3.68 -1.34
C THR A 113 23.32 2.26 -1.69
N ALA A 114 23.85 1.48 -0.74
CA ALA A 114 24.14 0.06 -0.93
C ALA A 114 22.88 -0.81 -1.08
N TRP A 115 21.68 -0.32 -0.73
CA TRP A 115 20.42 -1.01 -1.00
C TRP A 115 19.97 -0.87 -2.45
N GLU A 116 20.43 0.15 -3.19
CA GLU A 116 20.25 0.27 -4.65
C GLU A 116 21.33 -0.53 -5.40
N THR A 117 21.69 -1.71 -4.89
CA THR A 117 22.60 -2.61 -5.60
C THR A 117 21.82 -3.55 -6.48
N ASP A 118 22.45 -4.03 -7.57
CA ASP A 118 21.93 -5.13 -8.38
C ASP A 118 21.52 -6.31 -7.49
N SER A 119 22.22 -6.54 -6.39
CA SER A 119 21.92 -7.57 -5.39
C SER A 119 20.53 -7.45 -4.75
N ALA A 120 20.06 -6.25 -4.40
CA ALA A 120 18.71 -6.07 -3.85
C ALA A 120 17.63 -6.28 -4.92
N GLY A 121 17.93 -5.89 -6.17
CA GLY A 121 17.10 -6.19 -7.33
C GLY A 121 17.00 -7.71 -7.57
N HIS A 122 18.12 -8.42 -7.58
CA HIS A 122 18.18 -9.87 -7.70
C HIS A 122 17.39 -10.55 -6.57
N LEU A 123 17.62 -10.14 -5.32
CA LEU A 123 16.89 -10.68 -4.16
C LEU A 123 15.37 -10.43 -4.29
N LEU A 124 14.94 -9.26 -4.75
CA LEU A 124 13.53 -9.00 -5.02
C LEU A 124 12.98 -10.03 -6.00
N TYR A 125 13.59 -10.17 -7.19
CA TYR A 125 13.09 -11.07 -8.22
C TYR A 125 13.16 -12.55 -7.83
N ASP A 126 14.22 -12.95 -7.13
CA ASP A 126 14.40 -14.32 -6.67
C ASP A 126 13.33 -14.71 -5.65
N THR A 127 12.84 -13.77 -4.84
CA THR A 127 11.84 -14.06 -3.79
C THR A 127 10.41 -13.98 -4.27
N LEU A 128 10.15 -13.59 -5.52
CA LEU A 128 8.79 -13.57 -6.08
C LEU A 128 8.22 -14.98 -6.29
N GLN A 129 6.90 -15.10 -6.15
CA GLN A 129 6.14 -16.22 -6.68
C GLN A 129 6.25 -16.28 -8.22
N PRO A 130 5.95 -17.42 -8.85
CA PRO A 130 5.86 -17.53 -10.31
C PRO A 130 4.92 -16.46 -10.88
N HIS A 131 5.42 -15.70 -11.85
CA HIS A 131 4.74 -14.54 -12.41
C HIS A 131 4.96 -14.43 -13.91
N GLU A 132 4.10 -13.66 -14.55
CA GLU A 132 4.08 -13.40 -15.99
C GLU A 132 4.21 -11.89 -16.24
N SER A 133 4.87 -11.51 -17.34
CA SER A 133 4.84 -10.12 -17.80
C SER A 133 3.44 -9.78 -18.32
N THR A 134 2.92 -8.60 -17.97
CA THR A 134 1.65 -8.11 -18.54
C THR A 134 1.83 -7.43 -19.90
N GLY A 135 3.06 -7.32 -20.40
CA GLY A 135 3.42 -6.48 -21.54
C GLY A 135 3.54 -4.98 -21.21
N VAL A 136 3.20 -4.57 -19.99
CA VAL A 136 3.46 -3.22 -19.48
C VAL A 136 4.77 -3.24 -18.68
N PRO A 137 5.72 -2.31 -18.94
CA PRO A 137 6.96 -2.27 -18.18
C PRO A 137 6.71 -2.22 -16.68
N ARG A 138 7.45 -3.04 -15.92
CA ARG A 138 7.39 -3.13 -14.45
C ARG A 138 6.07 -3.67 -13.88
N GLU A 139 5.16 -4.19 -14.70
CA GLU A 139 3.94 -4.84 -14.24
C GLU A 139 4.03 -6.36 -14.42
N TYR A 140 3.81 -7.07 -13.32
CA TYR A 140 3.89 -8.52 -13.27
C TYR A 140 2.57 -9.09 -12.76
N PHE A 141 2.06 -10.12 -13.43
CA PHE A 141 0.85 -10.84 -13.06
C PHE A 141 1.21 -12.13 -12.32
N PHE A 142 0.56 -12.38 -11.19
CA PHE A 142 0.70 -13.58 -10.37
C PHE A 142 -0.56 -14.45 -10.57
N PRO A 143 -0.50 -15.50 -11.42
CA PRO A 143 -1.70 -16.22 -11.85
C PRO A 143 -2.48 -16.88 -10.71
N LYS A 144 -1.77 -17.40 -9.69
CA LYS A 144 -2.38 -18.06 -8.54
C LYS A 144 -3.22 -17.12 -7.68
N SER A 145 -2.81 -15.87 -7.54
CA SER A 145 -3.46 -14.88 -6.68
C SER A 145 -4.34 -13.88 -7.44
N GLY A 146 -4.20 -13.83 -8.78
CA GLY A 146 -4.86 -12.84 -9.60
C GLY A 146 -4.34 -11.42 -9.38
N ILE A 147 -3.15 -11.25 -8.81
CA ILE A 147 -2.56 -9.93 -8.52
C ILE A 147 -1.74 -9.47 -9.72
N ILE A 148 -1.97 -8.23 -10.17
CA ILE A 148 -1.03 -7.49 -10.99
C ILE A 148 -0.30 -6.54 -10.06
N LEU A 149 1.02 -6.68 -9.96
CA LEU A 149 1.88 -5.85 -9.14
C LEU A 149 2.75 -4.98 -10.04
N ASN A 150 2.71 -3.66 -9.80
CA ASN A 150 3.73 -2.76 -10.31
C ASN A 150 4.92 -2.76 -9.34
N LEU A 151 6.07 -3.21 -9.83
CA LEU A 151 7.34 -3.23 -9.11
C LEU A 151 8.25 -2.15 -9.67
N GLU A 152 8.32 -1.01 -8.99
CA GLU A 152 9.29 0.00 -9.38
C GLU A 152 10.70 -0.35 -8.90
N SER A 153 11.71 0.19 -9.58
CA SER A 153 13.10 0.12 -9.15
C SER A 153 13.22 0.48 -7.67
N VAL A 154 13.97 -0.33 -6.94
CA VAL A 154 14.51 0.02 -5.63
C VAL A 154 15.19 1.38 -5.80
N GLY A 155 14.78 2.39 -5.02
CA GLY A 155 15.35 3.74 -5.13
C GLY A 155 14.37 4.90 -5.20
N SER A 156 13.13 4.69 -5.67
CA SER A 156 12.22 5.80 -5.91
C SER A 156 11.56 6.31 -4.64
N GLN A 157 12.11 7.39 -4.08
CA GLN A 157 11.81 7.84 -2.71
C GLN A 157 10.41 8.44 -2.51
N PHE A 158 9.84 9.02 -3.58
CA PHE A 158 8.61 9.81 -3.48
C PHE A 158 7.66 9.64 -4.68
N HIS A 159 8.07 8.88 -5.69
CA HIS A 159 7.30 8.76 -6.93
C HIS A 159 7.25 7.34 -7.43
N THR A 160 6.18 6.98 -8.15
CA THR A 160 6.17 5.74 -8.90
C THR A 160 5.55 5.84 -10.27
N SER A 161 6.27 5.31 -11.25
CA SER A 161 5.83 5.19 -12.63
C SER A 161 4.79 4.08 -12.76
N VAL A 162 3.52 4.48 -12.87
CA VAL A 162 2.36 3.60 -13.00
C VAL A 162 1.63 3.95 -14.28
N HIS A 163 1.47 2.98 -15.19
CA HIS A 163 0.84 3.25 -16.49
C HIS A 163 -0.63 3.69 -16.36
N GLN A 164 -1.34 3.22 -15.33
CA GLN A 164 -2.72 3.60 -15.08
C GLN A 164 -2.96 3.99 -13.60
N PRO A 165 -2.54 5.19 -13.16
CA PRO A 165 -2.63 5.60 -11.76
C PRO A 165 -4.07 5.53 -11.20
N ARG A 166 -5.07 5.77 -12.04
CA ARG A 166 -6.50 5.63 -11.70
C ARG A 166 -6.90 4.25 -11.17
N ARG A 167 -6.13 3.18 -11.43
CA ARG A 167 -6.40 1.82 -10.94
C ARG A 167 -6.15 1.68 -9.44
N LEU A 168 -5.32 2.56 -8.88
CA LEU A 168 -4.99 2.55 -7.45
C LEU A 168 -6.15 3.04 -6.58
N VAL A 169 -7.15 3.69 -7.17
CA VAL A 169 -8.27 4.27 -6.43
C VAL A 169 -9.61 3.80 -6.98
N SER A 170 -10.60 3.73 -6.09
CA SER A 170 -11.99 3.54 -6.49
C SER A 170 -12.88 4.61 -5.89
N ARG A 171 -13.99 4.89 -6.58
CA ARG A 171 -14.98 5.87 -6.14
C ARG A 171 -16.05 5.16 -5.33
N ARG A 172 -16.23 5.55 -4.07
CA ARG A 172 -17.43 5.19 -3.29
C ARG A 172 -18.51 6.23 -3.52
N ARG A 173 -19.77 5.80 -3.65
CA ARG A 173 -20.90 6.69 -3.96
C ARG A 173 -20.98 7.80 -2.91
N ASN A 174 -21.01 9.06 -3.36
CA ASN A 174 -21.08 10.28 -2.53
C ASN A 174 -19.94 10.47 -1.51
N GLN A 175 -18.92 9.62 -1.54
CA GLN A 175 -17.85 9.62 -0.55
C GLN A 175 -16.51 10.03 -1.14
N GLY A 176 -16.31 9.96 -2.46
CA GLY A 176 -15.06 10.37 -3.10
C GLY A 176 -14.19 9.18 -3.50
N LEU A 177 -12.89 9.44 -3.72
CA LEU A 177 -11.91 8.43 -4.12
C LEU A 177 -11.23 7.84 -2.90
N TYR A 178 -11.05 6.53 -2.88
CA TYR A 178 -10.38 5.80 -1.79
C TYR A 178 -9.28 4.93 -2.36
N SER A 179 -8.25 4.71 -1.56
CA SER A 179 -7.26 3.64 -1.74
C SER A 179 -7.11 2.87 -0.43
N ALA A 180 -6.19 1.93 -0.40
CA ALA A 180 -5.75 1.26 0.81
C ALA A 180 -4.26 0.97 0.71
N TYR A 181 -3.65 0.71 1.87
CA TYR A 181 -2.27 0.26 1.96
C TYR A 181 -2.12 -0.81 3.04
N LEU A 182 -1.13 -1.66 2.84
CA LEU A 182 -0.74 -2.73 3.75
C LEU A 182 0.77 -2.66 3.94
N TYR A 183 1.21 -2.43 5.18
CA TYR A 183 2.62 -2.37 5.53
C TYR A 183 3.15 -3.76 5.88
N TRP A 184 4.37 -4.08 5.44
CA TRP A 184 5.05 -5.31 5.84
C TRP A 184 5.28 -5.31 7.36
N LYS A 185 4.91 -6.40 8.05
CA LYS A 185 5.01 -6.51 9.52
C LYS A 185 4.40 -5.32 10.29
N ASP A 186 3.24 -4.82 9.85
CA ASP A 186 2.42 -3.93 10.68
C ASP A 186 2.11 -4.64 12.01
N PRO A 187 2.47 -4.06 13.18
CA PRO A 187 2.21 -4.68 14.48
C PRO A 187 0.74 -4.97 14.75
N GLU A 188 -0.16 -4.25 14.09
CA GLU A 188 -1.60 -4.47 14.18
C GLU A 188 -2.13 -5.42 13.12
N PHE A 189 -1.31 -5.83 12.15
CA PHE A 189 -1.68 -6.65 10.99
C PHE A 189 -2.92 -6.14 10.24
N LYS A 190 -3.07 -4.81 10.16
CA LYS A 190 -4.28 -4.17 9.62
C LYS A 190 -4.09 -3.68 8.20
N LEU A 191 -5.12 -3.92 7.38
CA LEU A 191 -5.32 -3.14 6.17
C LEU A 191 -5.76 -1.72 6.55
N ARG A 192 -5.05 -0.71 6.04
CA ARG A 192 -5.34 0.69 6.32
C ARG A 192 -5.98 1.35 5.11
N THR A 193 -7.02 2.15 5.35
CA THR A 193 -7.75 2.86 4.29
C THR A 193 -7.14 4.25 4.06
N ILE A 194 -7.01 4.66 2.79
CA ILE A 194 -6.65 6.02 2.40
C ILE A 194 -7.93 6.74 2.01
N GLY A 195 -8.28 7.78 2.76
CA GLY A 195 -9.50 8.56 2.57
C GLY A 195 -9.44 9.54 1.39
N PRO A 196 -10.59 10.03 0.90
CA PRO A 196 -10.71 11.04 -0.16
C PRO A 196 -9.93 12.33 0.08
N GLU A 197 -9.76 12.70 1.35
CA GLU A 197 -8.95 13.81 1.79
C GLU A 197 -7.46 13.62 1.47
N ASP A 198 -7.00 12.37 1.45
CA ASP A 198 -5.61 11.95 1.28
C ASP A 198 -5.34 11.42 -0.15
N VAL A 199 -6.36 11.39 -1.01
CA VAL A 199 -6.25 11.11 -2.44
C VAL A 199 -6.33 12.40 -3.25
N LYS A 200 -5.29 12.71 -4.03
CA LYS A 200 -5.30 13.86 -4.95
C LYS A 200 -4.95 13.48 -6.37
N GLY A 201 -5.52 14.19 -7.33
CA GLY A 201 -5.10 14.20 -8.72
C GLY A 201 -4.97 15.63 -9.22
N ILE A 202 -4.72 15.80 -10.52
CA ILE A 202 -4.66 17.12 -11.16
C ILE A 202 -6.09 17.65 -11.39
N GLY A 203 -6.33 18.89 -10.97
CA GLY A 203 -7.62 19.59 -11.14
C GLY A 203 -8.46 19.65 -9.86
N LYS A 204 -9.65 20.26 -9.95
CA LYS A 204 -10.57 20.42 -8.81
C LYS A 204 -11.47 19.18 -8.64
N GLY A 205 -11.64 18.72 -7.40
CA GLY A 205 -12.54 17.63 -7.01
C GLY A 205 -11.94 16.22 -7.09
N SER A 206 -12.65 15.23 -6.55
CA SER A 206 -12.20 13.84 -6.47
C SER A 206 -12.84 12.97 -7.56
N THR A 207 -12.45 13.19 -8.82
CA THR A 207 -12.95 12.43 -9.98
C THR A 207 -11.89 11.50 -10.55
N LYS A 208 -12.31 10.38 -11.17
CA LYS A 208 -11.39 9.47 -11.89
C LYS A 208 -10.62 10.16 -13.04
N LYS A 209 -11.18 11.23 -13.60
CA LYS A 209 -10.51 12.04 -14.63
C LYS A 209 -9.29 12.76 -14.05
N ASN A 210 -9.42 13.31 -12.85
CA ASN A 210 -8.35 14.08 -12.19
C ASN A 210 -7.16 13.18 -11.80
N VAL A 211 -7.42 11.92 -11.48
CA VAL A 211 -6.38 10.92 -11.12
C VAL A 211 -5.93 10.05 -12.29
N SER A 212 -6.31 10.40 -13.52
CA SER A 212 -6.06 9.55 -14.70
C SER A 212 -4.60 9.47 -15.10
N ARG A 213 -3.83 10.54 -14.85
CA ARG A 213 -2.42 10.69 -15.24
C ARG A 213 -1.47 10.72 -14.06
N ILE A 214 -1.97 11.15 -12.90
CA ILE A 214 -1.24 11.16 -11.65
C ILE A 214 -2.23 11.01 -10.50
N VAL A 215 -1.86 10.21 -9.50
CA VAL A 215 -2.55 10.20 -8.21
C VAL A 215 -1.49 10.36 -7.14
N ALA A 216 -1.68 11.32 -6.25
CA ALA A 216 -0.90 11.43 -5.04
C ALA A 216 -1.72 10.85 -3.89
N LEU A 217 -1.06 10.01 -3.10
CA LEU A 217 -1.64 9.38 -1.93
C LEU A 217 -0.85 9.82 -0.70
N SER A 218 -1.59 10.10 0.37
CA SER A 218 -1.01 10.28 1.69
C SER A 218 -1.41 9.14 2.61
N TRP A 219 -0.44 8.69 3.40
CA TRP A 219 -0.65 7.65 4.39
C TRP A 219 0.30 7.84 5.58
N VAL A 220 0.04 7.10 6.64
CA VAL A 220 0.77 7.16 7.91
C VAL A 220 1.08 5.73 8.37
N HIS A 221 1.55 5.55 9.62
CA HIS A 221 1.83 4.23 10.21
C HIS A 221 2.96 3.43 9.56
N LEU A 222 3.98 4.13 9.05
CA LEU A 222 5.33 3.55 9.06
C LEU A 222 5.83 3.46 10.50
N PRO A 223 6.88 2.68 10.79
CA PRO A 223 7.42 2.59 12.14
C PRO A 223 7.75 3.95 12.80
N SER A 224 8.12 4.97 12.02
CA SER A 224 8.38 6.33 12.52
C SER A 224 7.13 7.12 12.86
N ASN A 225 5.95 6.59 12.54
CA ASN A 225 4.65 7.28 12.59
C ASN A 225 4.61 8.59 11.79
N LYS A 226 5.56 8.80 10.88
CA LYS A 226 5.58 9.99 10.03
C LYS A 226 4.65 9.85 8.84
N PRO A 227 3.92 10.93 8.47
CA PRO A 227 3.14 10.95 7.26
C PRO A 227 4.04 10.87 6.03
N ARG A 228 3.57 10.13 5.02
CA ARG A 228 4.19 10.04 3.71
C ARG A 228 3.29 10.59 2.63
N GLN A 229 3.92 11.19 1.63
CA GLN A 229 3.33 11.50 0.34
C GLN A 229 4.07 10.72 -0.71
N HIS A 230 3.30 10.12 -1.61
CA HIS A 230 3.85 9.46 -2.78
C HIS A 230 2.94 9.69 -3.95
N TYR A 231 3.53 10.02 -5.09
CA TYR A 231 2.78 10.26 -6.30
C TYR A 231 3.03 9.15 -7.32
N PHE A 232 1.96 8.60 -7.84
CA PHE A 232 1.95 7.59 -8.88
C PHE A 232 1.56 8.26 -10.18
N ALA A 233 2.44 8.24 -11.17
CA ALA A 233 2.27 8.99 -12.41
C ALA A 233 2.53 8.13 -13.63
N VAL A 234 1.91 8.49 -14.74
CA VAL A 234 2.19 7.83 -16.02
C VAL A 234 3.67 8.03 -16.41
N PRO A 235 4.32 7.02 -17.02
CA PRO A 235 5.67 7.15 -17.53
C PRO A 235 5.85 8.36 -18.44
N GLY A 236 7.00 9.01 -18.35
CA GLY A 236 7.32 10.20 -19.15
C GLY A 236 6.76 11.52 -18.60
N MET A 237 6.05 11.52 -17.48
CA MET A 237 5.69 12.77 -16.81
C MET A 237 6.94 13.43 -16.21
N VAL A 238 7.27 14.67 -16.63
CA VAL A 238 8.60 15.27 -16.40
C VAL A 238 8.62 16.30 -15.26
N GLU A 239 7.49 16.94 -14.95
CA GLU A 239 7.37 17.92 -13.87
C GLU A 239 6.50 17.37 -12.73
N PHE A 240 7.13 16.89 -11.65
CA PHE A 240 6.47 16.50 -10.41
C PHE A 240 6.78 17.52 -9.33
N GLN A 241 6.01 18.60 -9.27
CA GLN A 241 6.18 19.53 -8.16
C GLN A 241 4.82 19.89 -7.63
N THR A 242 4.50 19.30 -6.49
CA THR A 242 3.57 19.89 -5.54
C THR A 242 4.39 20.77 -4.61
N ASP A 243 3.88 21.93 -4.22
CA ASP A 243 4.47 22.68 -3.10
C ASP A 243 4.45 21.82 -1.81
N PRO A 244 5.23 22.17 -0.78
CA PRO A 244 5.26 21.44 0.49
C PRO A 244 3.86 21.17 1.05
N MET A 245 3.70 19.97 1.58
CA MET A 245 2.49 19.49 2.23
C MET A 245 2.04 20.44 3.34
N ASN A 246 0.76 20.81 3.35
CA ASN A 246 0.15 21.38 4.55
C ASN A 246 -0.60 20.26 5.27
N ASN A 247 -0.22 20.03 6.52
CA ASN A 247 -0.82 19.02 7.39
C ASN A 247 -1.43 19.67 8.62
N GLY A 248 -2.58 19.15 9.03
CA GLY A 248 -3.16 19.42 10.34
C GLY A 248 -3.32 18.11 11.09
N GLU A 249 -3.18 18.16 12.42
CA GLU A 249 -3.49 17.02 13.28
C GLU A 249 -5.00 16.80 13.39
N ARG A 250 -5.42 15.53 13.46
CA ARG A 250 -6.78 15.10 13.79
C ARG A 250 -6.71 13.88 14.72
N GLY A 251 -6.92 14.09 16.02
CA GLY A 251 -6.76 13.03 17.02
C GLY A 251 -5.33 12.46 16.97
N HIS A 252 -5.19 11.14 16.90
CA HIS A 252 -3.88 10.45 16.79
C HIS A 252 -3.37 10.31 15.34
N SER A 253 -3.83 11.11 14.38
CA SER A 253 -3.49 10.97 12.96
C SER A 253 -3.30 12.32 12.26
N PHE A 254 -2.43 12.35 11.23
CA PHE A 254 -2.24 13.52 10.37
C PHE A 254 -3.25 13.53 9.22
N ARG A 255 -3.77 14.71 8.87
CA ARG A 255 -4.60 14.92 7.67
C ARG A 255 -3.88 15.84 6.70
N VAL A 256 -3.98 15.55 5.40
CA VAL A 256 -3.57 16.54 4.41
C VAL A 256 -4.60 17.66 4.28
N THR A 257 -4.20 18.87 4.63
CA THR A 257 -5.04 20.08 4.58
C THR A 257 -4.83 20.87 3.29
N GLY A 258 -3.76 20.59 2.53
CA GLY A 258 -3.52 21.22 1.24
C GLY A 258 -2.55 20.46 0.34
N TRP A 259 -2.85 20.47 -0.96
CA TRP A 259 -1.94 20.09 -2.04
C TRP A 259 -1.97 21.18 -3.08
N LYS A 260 -0.79 21.59 -3.57
CA LYS A 260 -0.70 22.59 -4.64
C LYS A 260 0.16 22.04 -5.76
N TRP A 261 -0.49 21.49 -6.78
CA TRP A 261 0.17 21.14 -8.04
C TRP A 261 0.69 22.40 -8.70
N LYS A 262 1.89 22.34 -9.29
CA LYS A 262 2.35 23.38 -10.21
C LYS A 262 1.33 23.64 -11.31
N GLU A 263 1.26 24.90 -11.73
CA GLU A 263 0.35 25.35 -12.79
C GLU A 263 0.68 24.71 -14.14
N SER A 264 1.94 24.33 -14.37
CA SER A 264 2.35 23.55 -15.54
C SER A 264 2.72 22.12 -15.19
N TRP A 265 2.35 21.21 -16.09
CA TRP A 265 2.88 19.85 -16.18
C TRP A 265 3.08 19.48 -17.64
N SER A 266 4.00 18.55 -17.88
CA SER A 266 4.27 17.98 -19.19
C SER A 266 4.44 16.46 -19.09
N ILE A 267 4.03 15.78 -20.16
CA ILE A 267 4.22 14.34 -20.33
C ILE A 267 4.93 14.15 -21.66
N TRP A 268 6.12 13.57 -21.62
CA TRP A 268 6.84 13.10 -22.78
C TRP A 268 6.23 11.78 -23.27
N GLY A 269 5.88 11.73 -24.54
CA GLY A 269 5.48 10.50 -25.21
C GLY A 269 6.13 10.38 -26.59
N PRO A 270 5.86 9.29 -27.33
CA PRO A 270 6.41 9.06 -28.67
C PRO A 270 6.16 10.21 -29.64
N ASN A 271 5.06 10.96 -29.44
CA ASN A 271 4.63 12.08 -30.29
C ASN A 271 4.99 13.45 -29.71
N GLY A 272 5.96 13.52 -28.79
CA GLY A 272 6.42 14.75 -28.14
C GLY A 272 5.69 15.08 -26.82
N TYR A 273 5.80 16.33 -26.38
CA TYR A 273 5.25 16.79 -25.10
C TYR A 273 3.74 17.09 -25.15
N ILE A 274 2.99 16.47 -24.24
CA ILE A 274 1.63 16.90 -23.88
C ILE A 274 1.73 17.78 -22.65
N THR A 275 1.28 19.03 -22.73
CA THR A 275 1.30 19.96 -21.58
C THR A 275 -0.09 20.52 -21.29
N ASN A 276 -0.32 21.00 -20.07
CA ASN A 276 -1.51 21.80 -19.74
C ASN A 276 -1.29 23.32 -19.91
N ARG A 277 -0.13 23.76 -20.40
CA ARG A 277 0.07 25.17 -20.71
C ARG A 277 -0.88 25.54 -21.84
N LYS A 278 -1.71 26.57 -21.66
CA LYS A 278 -2.40 27.19 -22.78
C LYS A 278 -1.31 27.57 -23.79
N LYS A 279 -1.39 27.09 -25.04
CA LYS A 279 -0.65 27.71 -26.14
C LYS A 279 -0.99 29.20 -26.06
N LYS A 280 -0.03 30.06 -25.72
CA LYS A 280 -0.21 31.50 -25.87
C LYS A 280 -0.54 31.68 -27.36
N GLY A 281 -1.78 32.05 -27.65
CA GLY A 281 -2.19 32.37 -29.01
C GLY A 281 -1.24 33.43 -29.52
N SER A 282 -0.64 33.15 -30.68
CA SER A 282 0.01 34.16 -31.51
C SER A 282 -0.97 35.31 -31.66
N LYS A 283 -0.61 36.48 -31.11
CA LYS A 283 -1.27 37.74 -31.45
C LYS A 283 -0.87 38.13 -32.87
#